data_AF-Q5YZR7-F1
#
_entry.id   AF-Q5YZR7-F1
#
_cell.length_a   1.000
_cell.length_b   1.000
_cell.length_c   1.000
_cell.angle_alpha   90.00
_cell.angle_beta   90.00
_cell.angle_gamma   90.00
#
_symmetry.space_group_name_H-M   'P 1'
#
loop_
_entity.id
_entity.type
_entity.pdbx_description
1 polymer ?
#
loop_
_entity_poly.entity_id
_entity_poly.type
_entity_poly.pdbx_seq_one_letter_code
_entity_poly.pdbx_strand_id
1 'polypeptide(L)' 'MIPEDAVAFVADLLRLPAGTPEHTVGHWMWGHMGDGDMDAVMVAVTDVMQNWAPGTRWHELALEIWWLLGGREVAA' A
#
# COMPACT_ATOMS: atom_id res chain seq x y z
N MET A 1 -4.98 -14.68 0.51
CA MET A 1 -5.33 -14.11 1.83
C MET A 1 -4.36 -12.97 2.09
N ILE A 2 -4.89 -11.81 2.45
CA ILE A 2 -4.08 -10.62 2.74
C ILE A 2 -3.53 -10.76 4.18
N PRO A 3 -2.24 -10.48 4.44
CA PRO A 3 -1.66 -10.57 5.77
C PRO A 3 -2.29 -9.55 6.72
N GLU A 4 -2.58 -9.97 7.95
CA GLU A 4 -3.24 -9.11 8.95
C GLU A 4 -2.42 -7.85 9.27
N ASP A 5 -1.09 -7.96 9.28
CA ASP A 5 -0.20 -6.81 9.50
C ASP A 5 -0.32 -5.75 8.41
N ALA A 6 -0.50 -6.17 7.14
CA ALA A 6 -0.73 -5.25 6.03
C ALA A 6 -2.09 -4.53 6.19
N VAL A 7 -3.12 -5.26 6.62
CA VAL A 7 -4.45 -4.69 6.88
C VAL A 7 -4.41 -3.70 8.04
N ALA A 8 -3.73 -4.06 9.14
CA ALA A 8 -3.58 -3.20 10.31
C ALA A 8 -2.82 -1.91 9.97
N PHE A 9 -1.71 -2.02 9.22
CA PHE A 9 -0.94 -0.87 8.76
C PHE A 9 -1.78 0.09 7.92
N VAL A 10 -2.50 -0.43 6.91
CA VAL A 10 -3.38 0.41 6.07
C VAL A 10 -4.51 1.04 6.89
N ALA A 11 -5.08 0.30 7.85
CA ALA A 11 -6.10 0.84 8.75
C ALA A 11 -5.56 2.00 9.62
N ASP A 12 -4.30 1.94 10.04
CA ASP A 12 -3.65 3.02 10.78
C ASP A 12 -3.44 4.27 9.91
N LEU A 13 -3.08 4.10 8.63
CA LEU A 13 -2.96 5.23 7.70
C LEU A 13 -4.27 6.00 7.54
N LEU A 14 -5.42 5.32 7.55
CA LEU A 14 -6.74 5.95 7.45
C LEU A 14 -7.08 6.88 8.62
N ARG A 15 -6.44 6.68 9.78
CA ARG A 15 -6.65 7.50 10.98
C ARG A 15 -5.93 8.85 10.90
N LEU A 16 -5.01 9.00 9.96
CA LEU A 16 -4.25 10.23 9.76
C LEU A 16 -5.09 11.27 9.01
N PRO A 17 -4.75 12.58 9.12
CA PRO A 17 -5.56 13.64 8.55
C PRO A 17 -5.76 13.51 7.04
N ALA A 18 -6.99 13.79 6.58
CA ALA A 18 -7.28 13.82 5.15
C ALA A 18 -6.37 14.81 4.41
N GLY A 19 -5.95 14.43 3.21
CA GLY A 19 -5.04 15.23 2.38
C GLY A 19 -3.54 15.01 2.67
N THR A 20 -3.18 14.22 3.70
CA THR A 20 -1.80 13.75 3.84
C THR A 20 -1.52 12.58 2.87
N PRO A 21 -0.24 12.33 2.53
CA PRO A 21 0.14 11.14 1.78
C PRO A 21 -0.37 9.85 2.41
N GLU A 22 -0.29 9.74 3.73
CA GLU A 22 -0.73 8.56 4.49
C GLU A 22 -2.20 8.29 4.31
N HIS A 23 -3.06 9.29 4.55
CA HIS A 23 -4.50 9.11 4.37
C HIS A 23 -4.84 8.78 2.92
N THR A 24 -4.15 9.40 1.96
CA THR A 24 -4.39 9.17 0.52
C THR A 24 -4.04 7.74 0.12
N VAL A 25 -2.85 7.25 0.49
CA VAL A 25 -2.41 5.88 0.21
C VAL A 25 -3.27 4.88 0.98
N GLY A 26 -3.54 5.14 2.25
CA GLY A 26 -4.40 4.29 3.08
C GLY A 26 -5.79 4.13 2.49
N HIS A 27 -6.43 5.24 2.07
CA HIS A 27 -7.75 5.23 1.45
C HIS A 27 -7.78 4.44 0.14
N TRP A 28 -6.78 4.64 -0.72
CA TRP A 28 -6.65 3.89 -1.96
C TRP A 28 -6.50 2.38 -1.70
N MET A 29 -5.55 2.01 -0.84
CA MET A 29 -5.26 0.59 -0.56
C MET A 29 -6.41 -0.12 0.15
N TRP A 30 -7.11 0.55 1.05
CA TRP A 30 -8.28 0.00 1.74
C TRP A 30 -9.39 -0.42 0.76
N GLY A 31 -9.60 0.36 -0.29
CA GLY A 31 -10.56 0.03 -1.36
C GLY A 31 -10.24 -1.29 -2.06
N HIS A 32 -8.96 -1.64 -2.22
CA HIS A 32 -8.53 -2.88 -2.84
C HIS A 32 -8.48 -4.07 -1.87
N MET A 33 -8.20 -3.83 -0.59
CA MET A 33 -8.12 -4.91 0.41
C MET A 33 -9.49 -5.51 0.77
N GLY A 34 -10.58 -4.75 0.62
CA GLY A 34 -11.94 -5.17 0.99
C GLY A 34 -12.42 -6.44 0.27
N ASP A 35 -11.92 -6.69 -0.95
CA ASP A 35 -12.31 -7.86 -1.76
C ASP A 35 -11.49 -9.12 -1.41
N GLY A 36 -10.46 -9.00 -0.56
CA GLY A 36 -9.62 -10.12 -0.11
C GLY A 36 -8.70 -10.71 -1.18
N ASP A 37 -8.69 -10.14 -2.39
CA ASP A 37 -7.88 -10.56 -3.52
C ASP A 37 -6.45 -10.00 -3.40
N MET A 38 -5.51 -10.90 -3.10
CA MET A 38 -4.10 -10.55 -2.93
C MET A 38 -3.46 -10.01 -4.21
N ASP A 39 -3.82 -10.57 -5.37
CA ASP A 39 -3.21 -10.19 -6.64
C ASP A 39 -3.65 -8.78 -7.03
N ALA A 40 -4.93 -8.46 -6.83
CA ALA A 40 -5.46 -7.11 -7.03
C ALA A 40 -4.77 -6.09 -6.11
N VAL A 41 -4.55 -6.43 -4.84
CA VAL A 41 -3.85 -5.57 -3.87
C VAL A 41 -2.38 -5.38 -4.27
N MET A 42 -1.70 -6.44 -4.74
CA MET A 42 -0.33 -6.35 -5.23
C MET A 42 -0.21 -5.47 -6.47
N VAL A 43 -1.14 -5.56 -7.41
CA VAL A 43 -1.19 -4.66 -8.58
C VAL A 43 -1.39 -3.22 -8.11
N ALA A 44 -2.35 -2.96 -7.23
CA ALA A 44 -2.65 -1.63 -6.73
C ALA A 44 -1.45 -0.97 -6.03
N VAL A 45 -0.74 -1.70 -5.17
CA VAL A 45 0.43 -1.14 -4.46
C VAL A 45 1.58 -0.83 -5.43
N THR A 46 1.79 -1.67 -6.45
CA THR A 46 2.81 -1.39 -7.48
C THR A 46 2.44 -0.21 -8.37
N ASP A 47 1.16 0.01 -8.64
CA ASP A 47 0.69 1.19 -9.38
C ASP A 47 0.98 2.48 -8.62
N VAL A 48 0.78 2.50 -7.30
CA VAL A 48 1.19 3.63 -6.45
C VAL A 48 2.72 3.84 -6.54
N MET A 49 3.53 2.78 -6.44
CA MET A 49 4.98 2.89 -6.55
C MET A 49 5.45 3.42 -7.92
N GLN A 50 4.74 3.09 -9.01
CA GLN A 50 5.08 3.53 -10.36
C GLN A 50 4.66 4.97 -10.64
N ASN A 51 3.53 5.41 -10.08
CA ASN A 51 3.00 6.76 -10.28
C ASN A 51 3.69 7.82 -9.42
N TRP A 52 4.34 7.41 -8.33
CA TRP A 52 5.03 8.32 -7.41
C TRP A 52 6.54 8.08 -7.42
N ALA A 53 7.30 9.15 -7.62
CA ALA A 53 8.75 9.07 -7.72
C ALA A 53 9.36 8.43 -6.45
N PRO A 54 10.42 7.59 -6.60
CA PRO A 54 11.17 7.07 -5.47
C PRO A 54 11.66 8.18 -4.53
N GLY A 55 11.57 7.96 -3.21
CA GLY A 55 11.91 8.94 -2.18
C GLY A 55 10.81 9.96 -1.86
N THR A 56 9.64 9.86 -2.50
CA THR A 56 8.44 10.56 -2.04
C THR A 56 7.72 9.77 -0.96
N ARG A 57 7.00 10.46 -0.08
CA ARG A 57 6.26 9.81 1.00
C ARG A 57 5.23 8.79 0.50
N TRP A 58 4.56 9.06 -0.63
CA TRP A 58 3.63 8.12 -1.27
C TRP A 58 4.31 6.83 -1.71
N HIS A 59 5.49 6.94 -2.33
CA HIS A 59 6.26 5.78 -2.76
C HIS A 59 6.77 4.95 -1.57
N GLU A 60 7.27 5.61 -0.51
CA GLU A 60 7.74 4.94 0.70
C GLU A 60 6.64 4.14 1.40
N LEU A 61 5.45 4.73 1.54
CA LEU A 61 4.29 4.05 2.12
C LEU A 61 3.86 2.85 1.28
N ALA A 62 3.84 3.00 -0.05
CA ALA A 62 3.51 1.90 -0.94
C ALA A 62 4.56 0.77 -0.87
N LEU A 63 5.85 1.11 -0.76
CA LEU A 63 6.91 0.13 -0.58
C LEU A 63 6.76 -0.65 0.73
N GLU A 64 6.40 0.03 1.84
CA GLU A 64 6.14 -0.62 3.13
C GLU A 64 4.96 -1.59 3.05
N ILE A 65 3.86 -1.18 2.42
CA ILE A 65 2.70 -2.05 2.17
C ILE A 65 3.10 -3.25 1.30
N TRP A 66 3.86 -3.02 0.24
CA TRP A 66 4.34 -4.08 -0.65
C TRP A 66 5.22 -5.10 0.08
N TRP A 67 6.11 -4.66 0.97
CA TRP A 67 6.89 -5.56 1.83
C TRP A 67 6.01 -6.38 2.77
N LEU A 68 5.01 -5.76 3.41
CA LEU A 68 4.07 -6.47 4.29
C LEU A 68 3.24 -7.52 3.53
N LEU A 69 2.98 -7.30 2.25
CA LEU A 69 2.30 -8.25 1.36
C LEU A 69 3.21 -9.41 0.89
N GLY A 70 4.50 -9.39 1.27
CA GLY A 70 5.48 -10.40 0.87
C GLY A 70 6.20 -10.09 -0.45
N GLY A 71 6.14 -8.84 -0.91
CA GLY A 71 6.94 -8.34 -2.01
C GLY A 71 8.43 -8.57 -1.79
N ARG A 72 9.11 -9.10 -2.80
CA ARG A 72 10.57 -9.31 -2.80
C ARG A 72 11.16 -8.68 -4.04
N GLU A 73 12.37 -8.15 -3.93
CA GLU A 73 13.11 -7.69 -5.10
C GLU A 73 13.23 -8.86 -6.09
N VAL A 74 12.65 -8.70 -7.27
CA VAL A 74 13.10 -9.47 -8.43
C VAL A 74 14.40 -8.80 -8.83
N ALA A 75 15.53 -9.33 -8.34
CA ALA A 75 16.84 -8.90 -8.81
C ALA A 75 16.85 -8.99 -10.35
N ALA A 76 16.93 -7.83 -11.00
CA ALA A 76 17.01 -7.70 -12.45
C ALA A 76 18.44 -7.94 -12.94
#